data_AF-A0A199UXH5-F1
#
_entry.id   AF-A0A199UXH5-F1
#
_cell.length_a   1.000
_cell.length_b   1.000
_cell.length_c   1.000
_cell.angle_alpha   90.00
_cell.angle_beta   90.00
_cell.angle_gamma   90.00
#
_symmetry.space_group_name_H-M   'P 1'
#
loop_
_entity.id
_entity.type
_entity.pdbx_description
1 polymer ?
#
loop_
_entity_poly.entity_id
_entity_poly.type
_entity_poly.pdbx_seq_one_letter_code
_entity_poly.pdbx_strand_id
1 'polypeptide(L)' 'VLAFLIRPGKASKVRRYWNWYHHYVGRAAVACAIANVFVGLSLAHELSSWSVFYGIFIGVWAFACVVLEVKLRMSD' A
#
# COMPACT_ATOMS: atom_id res chain seq x y z
N VAL A 1 3.88 -11.96 1.47
CA VAL A 1 4.17 -13.12 0.58
C VAL A 1 3.42 -14.38 1.01
N LEU A 2 3.57 -14.88 2.25
CA LEU A 2 2.74 -16.00 2.77
C LEU A 2 1.22 -15.76 2.66
N ALA A 3 0.80 -14.50 2.79
CA ALA A 3 -0.61 -14.12 2.70
C ALA A 3 -1.24 -14.24 1.29
N PHE A 4 -0.44 -14.48 0.25
CA PHE A 4 -0.94 -14.74 -1.09
C PHE A 4 -1.16 -16.24 -1.35
N LEU A 5 -0.34 -17.10 -0.72
CA LEU A 5 -0.41 -18.55 -0.90
C LEU A 5 -1.49 -19.22 -0.04
N ILE A 6 -1.82 -18.68 1.14
CA ILE A 6 -2.74 -19.32 2.09
C ILE A 6 -4.11 -18.62 2.07
N ARG A 7 -4.78 -18.54 0.91
CA ARG A 7 -6.14 -17.97 0.87
C ARG A 7 -7.15 -19.00 1.42
N PRO A 8 -7.84 -18.75 2.55
CA PRO A 8 -8.76 -19.72 3.13
C PRO A 8 -10.01 -19.93 2.25
N GLY A 9 -10.58 -21.14 2.28
CA GLY A 9 -11.81 -21.49 1.56
C GLY A 9 -13.01 -20.59 1.93
N LYS A 10 -13.94 -20.38 0.98
CA LYS A 10 -15.03 -19.39 1.09
C LYS A 10 -15.98 -19.60 2.27
N ALA A 11 -16.11 -20.84 2.76
CA ALA A 11 -17.07 -21.20 3.82
C ALA A 11 -16.52 -21.09 5.26
N SER A 12 -15.22 -20.82 5.45
CA SER A 12 -14.62 -20.83 6.79
C SER A 12 -14.65 -19.46 7.46
N LYS A 13 -14.94 -19.42 8.77
CA LYS A 13 -14.84 -18.21 9.61
C LYS A 13 -13.44 -17.57 9.56
N VAL A 14 -12.41 -18.40 9.31
CA VAL A 14 -11.00 -17.99 9.15
C VAL A 14 -10.81 -16.99 8.01
N ARG A 15 -11.63 -17.06 6.95
CA ARG A 15 -11.54 -16.13 5.82
C ARG A 15 -11.84 -14.68 6.20
N ARG A 16 -12.73 -14.44 7.18
CA ARG A 16 -13.03 -13.09 7.68
C ARG A 16 -11.81 -12.48 8.39
N TYR A 17 -11.17 -13.25 9.26
CA TYR A 17 -9.93 -12.84 9.93
C TYR A 17 -8.77 -12.65 8.96
N TRP A 18 -8.66 -13.53 7.95
CA TRP A 18 -7.69 -13.39 6.88
C TRP A 18 -7.85 -12.11 6.07
N ASN A 19 -9.09 -11.75 5.70
CA ASN A 19 -9.37 -10.54 4.95
C ASN A 19 -9.02 -9.28 5.76
N TRP A 20 -9.36 -9.28 7.06
CA TRP A 20 -8.97 -8.21 7.97
C TRP A 20 -7.45 -8.11 8.06
N TYR A 21 -6.77 -9.19 8.43
CA TYR A 21 -5.31 -9.24 8.54
C TYR A 21 -4.63 -8.73 7.26
N HIS A 22 -5.04 -9.25 6.09
CA HIS A 22 -4.43 -8.89 4.82
C HIS A 22 -4.60 -7.40 4.48
N HIS A 23 -5.77 -6.82 4.75
CA HIS A 23 -6.01 -5.39 4.52
C HIS A 23 -5.22 -4.50 5.47
N TYR A 24 -5.26 -4.75 6.77
CA TYR A 24 -4.62 -3.89 7.76
C TYR A 24 -3.09 -4.00 7.69
N VAL A 25 -2.55 -5.22 7.60
CA VAL A 25 -1.11 -5.43 7.50
C VAL A 25 -0.57 -4.95 6.16
N GLY A 26 -1.32 -5.14 5.06
CA GLY A 26 -0.96 -4.58 3.76
C GLY A 26 -0.86 -3.05 3.78
N ARG A 27 -1.84 -2.37 4.39
CA ARG A 27 -1.81 -0.91 4.56
C ARG A 27 -0.66 -0.44 5.43
N ALA A 28 -0.39 -1.13 6.55
CA ALA A 28 0.73 -0.80 7.42
C ALA A 28 2.08 -0.97 6.71
N ALA A 29 2.25 -2.05 5.94
CA ALA A 29 3.47 -2.27 5.16
C ALA A 29 3.70 -1.17 4.11
N VAL A 30 2.64 -0.70 3.44
CA VAL A 30 2.74 0.43 2.51
C VAL A 30 3.12 1.72 3.25
N ALA A 31 2.53 2.00 4.41
CA ALA A 31 2.89 3.16 5.22
C ALA A 31 4.36 3.11 5.67
N CYS A 32 4.85 1.96 6.10
CA CYS A 32 6.26 1.76 6.45
C CYS A 32 7.18 1.96 5.24
N ALA A 33 6.80 1.47 4.05
CA ALA A 33 7.58 1.65 2.83
C ALA A 33 7.70 3.14 2.46
N ILE A 34 6.59 3.89 2.57
CA ILE A 34 6.57 5.35 2.38
C ILE A 34 7.53 6.02 3.36
N ALA A 35 7.41 5.74 4.66
CA ALA A 35 8.27 6.31 5.69
C ALA A 35 9.76 5.98 5.42
N ASN A 36 10.07 4.77 4.98
CA ASN A 36 11.42 4.34 4.66
C ASN A 36 12.03 5.11 3.48
N VAL A 37 11.23 5.44 2.45
CA VAL A 37 11.66 6.29 1.33
C VAL A 37 11.99 7.69 1.83
N PHE A 38 11.15 8.29 2.69
CA PHE A 38 11.41 9.61 3.26
C PHE A 38 12.66 9.64 4.14
N VAL A 39 12.87 8.62 4.97
CA VAL A 39 14.07 8.48 5.79
C VAL A 39 15.32 8.35 4.90
N GLY A 40 15.29 7.49 3.89
CA GLY A 40 16.40 7.33 2.94
C GLY A 40 16.76 8.64 2.22
N LEU A 41 15.75 9.40 1.79
CA LEU A 41 15.95 10.70 1.16
C LEU A 41 16.50 11.76 2.11
N SER A 42 16.08 11.74 3.39
CA SER A 42 16.62 12.65 4.42
C SER A 42 18.09 12.38 4.73
N LEU A 43 18.51 11.11 4.76
CA LEU A 43 19.90 10.73 4.96
C LEU A 43 20.80 11.12 3.78
N ALA A 44 20.25 11.13 2.57
CA ALA A 44 21.00 11.50 1.36
C ALA A 44 21.32 13.00 1.26
N HIS A 45 20.78 13.87 2.12
CA HIS A 45 20.94 15.35 2.07
C HIS A 45 20.57 15.98 0.71
N GLU A 46 19.73 15.29 -0.07
CA GLU A 46 19.44 15.58 -1.47
C GLU A 46 18.01 16.10 -1.67
N LEU A 47 17.47 16.78 -0.64
CA LEU A 47 16.07 17.22 -0.58
C LEU A 47 15.65 18.13 -1.75
N SER A 48 16.62 18.86 -2.33
CA SER A 48 16.43 19.78 -3.46
C SER A 48 16.42 19.07 -4.82
N SER A 49 17.31 18.09 -5.02
CA SER A 49 17.52 17.43 -6.31
C SER A 49 16.42 16.40 -6.63
N TRP A 50 15.79 15.82 -5.61
CA TRP A 50 14.81 14.72 -5.75
C TRP A 50 13.35 15.18 -5.78
N SER A 51 13.10 16.47 -5.95
CA SER A 51 11.75 17.05 -6.10
C SER A 51 10.92 16.38 -7.21
N VAL A 52 11.56 15.94 -8.29
CA VAL A 52 10.91 15.18 -9.38
C VAL A 52 10.47 13.80 -8.93
N PHE A 53 11.31 13.07 -8.19
CA PHE A 53 10.94 11.77 -7.63
C PHE A 53 9.80 11.88 -6.62
N TYR A 54 9.77 12.96 -5.82
CA TYR A 54 8.65 13.26 -4.93
C TYR A 54 7.34 13.46 -5.71
N GLY A 55 7.37 14.20 -6.82
CA GLY A 55 6.22 14.39 -7.70
C GLY A 55 5.73 13.09 -8.33
N ILE A 56 6.63 12.24 -8.83
CA ILE A 56 6.30 10.94 -9.39
C ILE A 56 5.72 10.02 -8.31
N PHE A 57 6.31 10.00 -7.11
CA PHE A 57 5.86 9.17 -6.00
C PHE A 57 4.44 9.52 -5.55
N ILE A 58 4.15 10.81 -5.37
CA ILE A 58 2.79 11.29 -5.06
C ILE A 58 1.84 10.97 -6.22
N GLY A 59 2.27 11.15 -7.47
CA GLY A 59 1.45 10.83 -8.64
C GLY A 59 1.05 9.35 -8.69
N VAL A 60 1.99 8.44 -8.46
CA VAL A 60 1.73 7.00 -8.38
C VAL A 60 0.80 6.66 -7.22
N TRP A 61 0.97 7.32 -6.07
CA TRP A 61 0.13 7.08 -4.89
C TRP A 61 -1.30 7.59 -5.09
N ALA A 62 -1.47 8.80 -5.61
CA ALA A 62 -2.75 9.38 -5.97
C ALA A 62 -3.47 8.50 -7.01
N PHE A 63 -2.75 8.03 -8.03
CA PHE A 63 -3.29 7.11 -9.02
C PHE A 63 -3.75 5.79 -8.40
N ALA A 64 -2.95 5.18 -7.52
CA ALA A 64 -3.31 3.96 -6.82
C ALA A 64 -4.57 4.14 -5.95
N CYS A 65 -4.70 5.27 -5.25
CA CYS A 65 -5.89 5.64 -4.49
C CYS A 65 -7.12 5.75 -5.38
N VAL A 66 -7.02 6.47 -6.51
CA VAL A 66 -8.13 6.61 -7.47
C VAL A 66 -8.56 5.25 -8.02
N VAL A 67 -7.61 4.40 -8.43
CA VAL A 67 -7.92 3.05 -8.94
C VAL A 67 -8.61 2.20 -7.88
N LEU A 68 -8.16 2.25 -6.62
CA LEU A 68 -8.79 1.53 -5.52
C LEU A 68 -10.19 2.03 -5.23
N GLU A 69 -10.40 3.34 -5.19
CA GLU A 69 -11.71 3.95 -4.94
C GLU A 69 -12.71 3.63 -6.06
N VAL A 70 -12.28 3.73 -7.32
CA VAL A 70 -13.09 3.37 -8.49
C VAL A 70 -13.47 1.89 -8.46
N LYS A 71 -12.54 1.00 -8.13
CA LYS A 71 -12.81 -0.44 -8.00
C LYS A 71 -13.78 -0.74 -6.84
N LEU A 72 -13.68 0.01 -5.75
CA LEU A 72 -14.55 -0.13 -4.59
C LEU A 72 -15.98 0.31 -4.94
N ARG A 73 -16.14 1.46 -5.61
CA ARG A 73 -17.45 1.95 -6.11
C ARG A 73 -18.09 1.08 -7.19
N MET A 74 -17.30 0.38 -8.01
CA MET A 74 -17.83 -0.57 -9.01
C MET A 74 -18.20 -1.94 -8.43
N SER A 75 -17.85 -2.21 -7.17
CA SER A 75 -18.17 -3.48 -6.50
C SER A 75 -19.41 -3.41 -5.60
N ASP A 76 -20.03 -2.24 -5.48
CA ASP A 76 -21.37 -2.01 -4.90
C ASP A 76 -22.43 -2.01 -6.03
#